data_AF-A0A4R6CQF6-F1
#
_entry.id   AF-A0A4R6CQF6-F1
#
_cell.length_a   1.000
_cell.length_b   1.000
_cell.length_c   1.000
_cell.angle_alpha   90.00
_cell.angle_beta   90.00
_cell.angle_gamma   90.00
#
_symmetry.space_group_name_H-M   'P 1'
#
loop_
_entity.id
_entity.type
_entity.pdbx_description
1 polymer ?
#
loop_
_entity_poly.entity_id
_entity_poly.type
_entity_poly.pdbx_seq_one_letter_code
_entity_poly.pdbx_strand_id
1 'polypeptide(L)'
;MVNLKSLVLILKKENEILKKTKNFDFVAKLLGSKAPNEIRSQQGKVLFEKNKIRLQLNKAYNYKYMLVSRDTTTKNQEMFGMTIYPRAERDIAKSRKLIEKRKGFSTDIYGGYTGTAAAYMAIVRINKTKSSQYKVIAVPMTKRAILNKAEKEGNYEKILKQILSPSILYNDKGKRKAGVISFDIIKGKVPYNQVVQDGNKKFLLKSAIYLCNAKQLVLSEEAMRVITGHWLDSDKQDQELLDVYDEILEKIDRYLPLFDIRDFRNKLHKGREKFLKLNAEDKFKAIIQILKGLHDNSDTGELKDIGITVPFGQLQNNSGITLSSDTILVYQSPTGLFEKRVKISSL
;
A
#
# COMPACT_ATOMS: atom_id res chain seq x y z
N MET A 1 -25.64 -50.62 43.55
CA MET A 1 -24.21 -50.87 43.33
C MET A 1 -23.91 -50.73 41.84
N VAL A 2 -23.19 -49.68 41.43
CA VAL A 2 -22.77 -49.52 40.03
C VAL A 2 -21.67 -50.53 39.74
N ASN A 3 -21.85 -51.37 38.72
CA ASN A 3 -20.95 -52.47 38.38
C ASN A 3 -19.59 -51.91 37.90
N LEU A 4 -18.54 -52.14 38.68
CA LEU A 4 -17.17 -51.65 38.43
C LEU A 4 -16.66 -52.01 37.02
N LYS A 5 -17.06 -53.17 36.46
CA LYS A 5 -16.68 -53.57 35.09
C LYS A 5 -17.30 -52.68 34.01
N SER A 6 -18.52 -52.21 34.23
CA SER A 6 -19.21 -51.30 33.31
C SER A 6 -18.55 -49.91 33.29
N LEU A 7 -18.11 -49.41 34.46
CA LEU A 7 -17.41 -48.13 34.58
C LEU A 7 -16.04 -48.15 33.88
N VAL A 8 -15.28 -49.24 34.03
CA VAL A 8 -13.98 -49.42 33.36
C VAL A 8 -14.11 -49.50 31.84
N LEU A 9 -15.19 -50.11 31.34
CA LEU A 9 -15.46 -50.19 29.90
C LEU A 9 -15.83 -48.82 29.31
N ILE A 10 -16.62 -48.03 30.04
CA ILE A 10 -16.98 -46.66 29.67
C ILE A 10 -15.73 -45.77 29.64
N LEU A 11 -14.90 -45.81 30.69
CA LEU A 11 -13.66 -45.04 30.78
C LEU A 11 -12.63 -45.41 29.70
N LYS A 12 -12.58 -46.68 29.27
CA LYS A 12 -11.75 -47.10 28.13
C LYS A 12 -12.25 -46.53 26.81
N LYS A 13 -13.57 -46.57 26.58
CA LYS A 13 -14.20 -45.97 25.38
C LYS A 13 -14.02 -44.46 25.35
N GLU A 14 -14.23 -43.77 26.47
CA GLU A 14 -14.01 -42.33 26.59
C GLU A 14 -12.54 -41.97 26.34
N ASN A 15 -11.58 -42.74 26.87
CA ASN A 15 -10.15 -42.50 26.60
C ASN A 15 -9.75 -42.78 25.15
N GLU A 16 -10.36 -43.75 24.46
CA GLU A 16 -10.16 -43.95 23.02
C GLU A 16 -10.75 -42.80 22.20
N ILE A 17 -11.94 -42.33 22.55
CA ILE A 17 -12.57 -41.17 21.91
C ILE A 17 -11.70 -39.93 22.13
N LEU A 18 -11.27 -39.67 23.37
CA LEU A 18 -10.36 -38.59 23.75
C LEU A 18 -9.02 -38.67 23.02
N LYS A 19 -8.44 -39.87 22.83
CA LYS A 19 -7.22 -40.05 22.02
C LYS A 19 -7.46 -39.75 20.54
N LYS A 20 -8.65 -40.05 20.00
CA LYS A 20 -9.03 -39.74 18.61
C LYS A 20 -9.38 -38.26 18.40
N THR A 21 -9.82 -37.54 19.43
CA THR A 21 -10.15 -36.10 19.38
C THR A 21 -9.02 -35.18 19.84
N LYS A 22 -7.98 -35.69 20.53
CA LYS A 22 -6.82 -34.87 20.96
C LYS A 22 -6.02 -34.28 19.79
N ASN A 23 -6.11 -34.90 18.62
CA ASN A 23 -5.58 -34.34 17.39
C ASN A 23 -6.79 -33.92 16.54
N PHE A 24 -6.86 -32.66 16.13
CA PHE A 24 -7.82 -32.15 15.13
C PHE A 24 -7.54 -32.76 13.74
N ASP A 25 -7.53 -34.08 13.66
CA ASP A 25 -7.12 -34.91 12.52
C ASP A 25 -8.25 -35.08 11.50
N PHE A 26 -9.40 -34.44 11.73
CA PHE A 26 -10.52 -34.42 10.79
C PHE A 26 -10.10 -33.90 9.42
N VAL A 27 -9.29 -32.83 9.38
CA VAL A 27 -8.81 -32.25 8.11
C VAL A 27 -7.91 -33.24 7.37
N ALA A 28 -6.99 -33.91 8.05
CA ALA A 28 -6.13 -34.90 7.40
C ALA A 28 -6.90 -36.17 6.97
N LYS A 29 -7.96 -36.55 7.70
CA LYS A 29 -8.89 -37.61 7.28
C LYS A 29 -9.75 -37.23 6.07
N LEU A 30 -9.95 -35.93 5.83
CA LEU A 30 -10.72 -35.39 4.71
C LEU A 30 -9.85 -35.11 3.46
N LEU A 31 -8.67 -34.54 3.67
CA LEU A 31 -7.81 -33.97 2.63
C LEU A 31 -6.43 -34.64 2.53
N GLY A 32 -6.07 -35.53 3.46
CA GLY A 32 -4.78 -36.20 3.47
C GLY A 32 -4.58 -37.13 2.28
N SER A 33 -3.32 -37.53 2.08
CA SER A 33 -2.93 -38.46 1.02
C SER A 33 -3.68 -39.80 1.11
N LYS A 34 -3.91 -40.29 2.34
CA LYS A 34 -4.64 -41.53 2.64
C LYS A 34 -6.16 -41.37 2.73
N ALA A 35 -6.70 -40.16 2.59
CA ALA A 35 -8.13 -39.92 2.63
C ALA A 35 -8.82 -40.50 1.38
N PRO A 36 -10.01 -41.12 1.50
CA PRO A 36 -10.77 -41.58 0.35
C PRO A 36 -11.10 -40.41 -0.59
N ASN A 37 -11.25 -40.69 -1.88
CA ASN A 37 -11.61 -39.62 -2.84
C ASN A 37 -13.04 -39.10 -2.58
N GLU A 38 -13.95 -39.96 -2.15
CA GLU A 38 -15.34 -39.61 -1.89
C GLU A 38 -15.70 -39.82 -0.43
N ILE A 39 -16.49 -38.89 0.10
CA ILE A 39 -17.16 -39.04 1.39
C ILE A 39 -18.65 -39.03 1.12
N ARG A 40 -19.32 -40.08 1.57
CA ARG A 40 -20.74 -40.32 1.34
C ARG A 40 -21.51 -40.18 2.66
N SER A 41 -22.75 -39.69 2.55
CA SER A 41 -23.72 -39.75 3.63
C SER A 41 -24.10 -41.20 3.96
N GLN A 42 -24.77 -41.42 5.09
CA GLN A 42 -25.34 -42.73 5.43
C GLN A 42 -26.33 -43.25 4.38
N GLN A 43 -26.92 -42.36 3.58
CA GLN A 43 -27.85 -42.68 2.48
C GLN A 43 -27.13 -42.90 1.13
N GLY A 44 -25.79 -42.94 1.11
CA GLY A 44 -24.99 -43.19 -0.09
C GLY A 44 -24.74 -41.96 -1.00
N LYS A 45 -25.39 -40.82 -0.76
CA LYS A 45 -25.14 -39.56 -1.49
C LYS A 45 -23.71 -39.05 -1.24
N VAL A 46 -22.97 -38.74 -2.31
CA VAL A 46 -21.65 -38.10 -2.22
C VAL A 46 -21.81 -36.68 -1.68
N LEU A 47 -21.16 -36.39 -0.54
CA LEU A 47 -21.16 -35.08 0.11
C LEU A 47 -19.89 -34.29 -0.21
N PHE A 48 -18.78 -34.98 -0.43
CA PHE A 48 -17.48 -34.36 -0.68
C PHE A 48 -16.67 -35.25 -1.64
N GLU A 49 -16.04 -34.61 -2.62
CA GLU A 49 -15.16 -35.26 -3.58
C GLU A 49 -13.82 -34.53 -3.62
N LYS A 50 -12.77 -35.19 -3.12
CA LYS A 50 -11.45 -34.61 -2.85
C LYS A 50 -10.81 -34.06 -4.11
N ASN A 51 -10.78 -34.85 -5.18
CA ASN A 51 -10.14 -34.44 -6.44
C ASN A 51 -10.88 -33.26 -7.10
N LYS A 52 -12.21 -33.29 -7.09
CA LYS A 52 -13.03 -32.19 -7.62
C LYS A 52 -12.79 -30.89 -6.87
N ILE A 53 -12.77 -30.95 -5.53
CA ILE A 53 -12.53 -29.77 -4.69
C ILE A 53 -11.10 -29.27 -4.85
N ARG A 54 -10.10 -30.16 -4.92
CA ARG A 54 -8.72 -29.78 -5.21
C ARG A 54 -8.60 -29.05 -6.55
N LEU A 55 -9.26 -29.53 -7.60
CA LEU A 55 -9.29 -28.85 -8.90
C LEU A 55 -9.95 -27.48 -8.83
N GLN A 56 -11.07 -27.36 -8.12
CA GLN A 56 -11.77 -26.09 -7.93
C GLN A 56 -10.93 -25.08 -7.13
N LEU A 57 -10.26 -25.53 -6.07
CA LEU A 57 -9.35 -24.71 -5.27
C LEU A 57 -8.15 -24.27 -6.10
N ASN A 58 -7.48 -25.18 -6.80
CA ASN A 58 -6.36 -24.83 -7.68
C ASN A 58 -6.78 -23.80 -8.73
N LYS A 59 -7.97 -23.97 -9.34
CA LYS A 59 -8.52 -22.97 -10.26
C LYS A 59 -8.74 -21.62 -9.58
N ALA A 60 -9.27 -21.61 -8.37
CA ALA A 60 -9.53 -20.39 -7.61
C ALA A 60 -8.24 -19.65 -7.20
N TYR A 61 -7.24 -20.38 -6.69
CA TYR A 61 -5.95 -19.81 -6.30
C TYR A 61 -5.14 -19.29 -7.50
N ASN A 62 -5.36 -19.85 -8.69
CA ASN A 62 -4.71 -19.40 -9.93
C ASN A 62 -5.40 -18.22 -10.62
N TYR A 63 -6.46 -17.64 -10.03
CA TYR A 63 -6.98 -16.37 -10.55
C TYR A 63 -5.94 -15.28 -10.34
N LYS A 64 -5.43 -14.72 -11.45
CA LYS A 64 -4.42 -13.64 -11.48
C LYS A 64 -4.91 -12.31 -10.90
N TYR A 65 -6.19 -12.20 -10.56
CA TYR A 65 -6.76 -10.95 -10.10
C TYR A 65 -7.77 -11.19 -8.99
N MET A 66 -7.47 -10.64 -7.81
CA MET A 66 -8.42 -10.55 -6.71
C MET A 66 -8.97 -9.12 -6.64
N LEU A 67 -10.27 -8.98 -6.39
CA LEU A 67 -10.86 -7.67 -6.15
C LEU A 67 -10.42 -7.17 -4.78
N VAL A 68 -9.53 -6.17 -4.79
CA VAL A 68 -9.06 -5.47 -3.60
C VAL A 68 -9.43 -4.00 -3.75
N SER A 69 -10.26 -3.54 -2.84
CA SER A 69 -10.63 -2.13 -2.65
C SER A 69 -9.98 -1.63 -1.35
N ARG A 70 -9.68 -0.34 -1.30
CA ARG A 70 -9.26 0.32 -0.06
C ARG A 70 -10.21 1.44 0.28
N ASP A 71 -10.55 1.53 1.56
CA ASP A 71 -11.37 2.62 2.05
C ASP A 71 -10.66 3.97 1.84
N THR A 72 -11.42 4.92 1.28
CA THR A 72 -10.95 6.27 1.04
C THR A 72 -11.38 7.16 2.19
N THR A 73 -10.42 7.81 2.84
CA THR A 73 -10.70 8.58 4.05
C THR A 73 -10.24 10.02 3.93
N THR A 74 -10.90 10.91 4.66
CA THR A 74 -10.35 12.23 4.99
C THR A 74 -9.95 12.22 6.46
N LYS A 75 -8.82 12.85 6.78
CA LYS A 75 -8.30 12.84 8.13
C LYS A 75 -8.96 13.91 9.00
N ASN A 76 -9.23 13.54 10.25
CA ASN A 76 -9.60 14.44 11.34
C ASN A 76 -8.64 14.17 12.50
N GLN A 77 -7.38 14.58 12.30
CA GLN A 77 -6.26 14.26 13.20
C GLN A 77 -5.57 15.56 13.67
N GLU A 78 -4.38 15.44 14.26
CA GLU A 78 -3.54 16.57 14.65
C GLU A 78 -3.26 17.53 13.49
N MET A 79 -3.03 18.80 13.80
CA MET A 79 -2.77 19.84 12.79
C MET A 79 -1.29 19.92 12.39
N PHE A 80 -0.40 19.61 13.32
CA PHE A 80 1.06 19.68 13.20
C PHE A 80 1.73 18.84 14.30
N GLY A 81 3.03 18.60 14.20
CA GLY A 81 3.79 17.95 15.26
C GLY A 81 3.82 18.77 16.54
N MET A 82 3.70 18.11 17.69
CA MET A 82 3.56 18.78 19.00
C MET A 82 4.87 19.41 19.52
N THR A 83 6.02 19.01 18.97
CA THR A 83 7.32 19.55 19.37
C THR A 83 7.46 21.02 18.95
N ILE A 84 7.78 21.88 19.93
CA ILE A 84 8.11 23.28 19.68
C ILE A 84 9.62 23.39 19.44
N TYR A 85 9.98 23.90 18.29
CA TYR A 85 11.37 24.14 17.91
C TYR A 85 11.75 25.61 18.17
N PRO A 86 13.01 25.88 18.54
CA PRO A 86 13.49 27.25 18.69
C PRO A 86 13.51 27.98 17.33
N ARG A 87 13.68 29.31 17.37
CA ARG A 87 13.89 30.13 16.17
C ARG A 87 15.14 29.66 15.40
N ALA A 88 15.17 29.90 14.08
CA ALA A 88 16.18 29.35 13.17
C ALA A 88 17.63 29.59 13.62
N GLU A 89 17.95 30.74 14.19
CA GLU A 89 19.29 31.08 14.71
C GLU A 89 19.79 30.10 15.79
N ARG A 90 18.86 29.57 16.59
CA ARG A 90 19.12 28.70 17.75
C ARG A 90 18.78 27.23 17.48
N ASP A 91 18.20 26.92 16.32
CA ASP A 91 17.91 25.55 15.92
C ASP A 91 19.16 24.90 15.32
N ILE A 92 19.44 23.65 15.69
CA ILE A 92 20.58 22.88 15.18
C ILE A 92 20.41 22.64 13.67
N ALA A 93 19.17 22.41 13.22
CA ALA A 93 18.89 22.12 11.82
C ALA A 93 18.90 23.38 10.91
N LYS A 94 18.73 24.58 11.49
CA LYS A 94 18.67 25.93 10.84
C LYS A 94 17.75 26.08 9.62
N SER A 95 16.97 25.06 9.26
CA SER A 95 16.28 24.95 7.97
C SER A 95 14.80 24.56 8.11
N ARG A 96 14.29 24.46 9.34
CA ARG A 96 12.90 24.08 9.60
C ARG A 96 11.94 25.18 9.13
N LYS A 97 10.88 24.75 8.43
CA LYS A 97 9.72 25.60 8.17
C LYS A 97 8.82 25.61 9.39
N LEU A 98 8.93 26.66 10.19
CA LEU A 98 8.20 26.83 11.43
C LEU A 98 6.78 27.37 11.19
N ILE A 99 5.87 26.98 12.06
CA ILE A 99 4.48 27.42 12.11
C ILE A 99 4.29 28.20 13.41
N GLU A 100 3.67 29.37 13.35
CA GLU A 100 3.39 30.20 14.53
C GLU A 100 2.63 29.41 15.60
N LYS A 101 3.01 29.58 16.87
CA LYS A 101 2.33 28.95 18.01
C LYS A 101 0.92 29.49 18.21
N ARG A 102 0.75 30.78 17.92
CA ARG A 102 -0.51 31.52 17.98
C ARG A 102 -0.41 32.73 17.05
N LYS A 103 -1.55 33.27 16.62
CA LYS A 103 -1.59 34.46 15.77
C LYS A 103 -0.77 35.59 16.39
N GLY A 104 0.16 36.15 15.61
CA GLY A 104 1.02 37.27 16.04
C GLY A 104 2.27 36.84 16.80
N PHE A 105 2.52 35.54 16.93
CA PHE A 105 3.76 35.01 17.53
C PHE A 105 4.70 34.59 16.42
N SER A 106 5.42 35.58 15.87
CA SER A 106 6.40 35.35 14.80
C SER A 106 7.40 34.26 15.18
N THR A 107 7.62 33.34 14.24
CA THR A 107 8.55 32.22 14.40
C THR A 107 9.99 32.68 14.55
N ASP A 108 10.31 33.88 14.08
CA ASP A 108 11.66 34.47 14.15
C ASP A 108 12.03 34.85 15.58
N ILE A 109 11.05 35.14 16.43
CA ILE A 109 11.28 35.48 17.85
C ILE A 109 11.01 34.25 18.72
N TYR A 110 9.88 33.59 18.49
CA TYR A 110 9.29 32.65 19.44
C TYR A 110 9.45 31.18 19.07
N GLY A 111 10.11 30.88 17.94
CA GLY A 111 10.13 29.53 17.39
C GLY A 111 8.74 29.07 16.97
N GLY A 112 8.54 27.76 16.78
CA GLY A 112 7.25 27.26 16.31
C GLY A 112 7.15 25.75 16.16
N TYR A 113 5.98 25.32 15.70
CA TYR A 113 5.70 23.93 15.35
C TYR A 113 6.24 23.60 13.95
N THR A 114 6.28 22.31 13.61
CA THR A 114 6.60 21.85 12.24
C THR A 114 5.69 20.71 11.82
N GLY A 115 5.76 20.32 10.54
CA GLY A 115 5.08 19.12 10.04
C GLY A 115 3.58 19.28 9.93
N THR A 116 3.11 20.24 9.12
CA THR A 116 1.68 20.44 8.86
C THR A 116 1.02 19.16 8.35
N ALA A 117 0.03 18.66 9.09
CA ALA A 117 -0.81 17.56 8.63
C ALA A 117 -1.80 18.05 7.56
N ALA A 118 -2.18 17.14 6.68
CA ALA A 118 -3.19 17.41 5.66
C ALA A 118 -4.51 16.72 6.02
N ALA A 119 -5.63 17.41 5.79
CA ALA A 119 -6.97 16.83 5.97
C ALA A 119 -7.32 15.90 4.80
N TYR A 120 -6.93 16.29 3.59
CA TYR A 120 -7.13 15.60 2.31
C TYR A 120 -6.25 16.27 1.26
N MET A 121 -6.41 15.91 -0.01
CA MET A 121 -5.69 16.48 -1.15
C MET A 121 -6.62 17.20 -2.12
N ALA A 122 -6.07 18.08 -2.95
CA ALA A 122 -6.74 18.66 -4.10
C ALA A 122 -5.92 18.38 -5.36
N ILE A 123 -6.59 18.23 -6.50
CA ILE A 123 -5.94 18.19 -7.81
C ILE A 123 -6.13 19.56 -8.43
N VAL A 124 -5.01 20.17 -8.84
CA VAL A 124 -4.98 21.49 -9.48
C VAL A 124 -4.30 21.38 -10.84
N ARG A 125 -4.71 22.22 -11.78
CA ARG A 125 -3.99 22.48 -13.02
C ARG A 125 -3.22 23.78 -12.85
N ILE A 126 -1.89 23.69 -12.88
CA ILE A 126 -1.01 24.85 -12.83
C ILE A 126 -0.71 25.30 -14.25
N ASN A 127 -1.13 26.51 -14.58
CA ASN A 127 -0.93 27.12 -15.89
C ASN A 127 0.42 27.85 -15.89
N LYS A 128 1.34 27.37 -16.73
CA LYS A 128 2.67 27.96 -16.93
C LYS A 128 2.73 28.66 -18.28
N THR A 129 3.73 29.51 -18.48
CA THR A 129 3.92 30.30 -19.71
C THR A 129 3.91 29.47 -21.00
N LYS A 130 4.37 28.21 -20.96
CA LYS A 130 4.49 27.36 -22.16
C LYS A 130 3.73 26.03 -22.05
N SER A 131 3.08 25.75 -20.92
CA SER A 131 2.45 24.45 -20.67
C SER A 131 1.51 24.47 -19.47
N SER A 132 0.71 23.43 -19.31
CA SER A 132 -0.04 23.17 -18.08
C SER A 132 0.45 21.90 -17.39
N GLN A 133 0.39 21.87 -16.07
CA GLN A 133 0.78 20.70 -15.28
C GLN A 133 -0.29 20.39 -14.23
N TYR A 134 -0.79 19.16 -14.21
CA TYR A 134 -1.67 18.70 -13.14
C TYR A 134 -0.83 18.26 -11.93
N LYS A 135 -1.25 18.66 -10.74
CA LYS A 135 -0.52 18.39 -9.50
C LYS A 135 -1.47 18.08 -8.36
N VAL A 136 -1.06 17.13 -7.52
CA VAL A 136 -1.73 16.85 -6.24
C VAL A 136 -1.13 17.76 -5.17
N ILE A 137 -1.99 18.48 -4.45
CA ILE A 137 -1.62 19.43 -3.41
C ILE A 137 -2.31 19.04 -2.11
N ALA A 138 -1.56 19.09 -1.01
CA ALA A 138 -2.11 18.84 0.32
C ALA A 138 -2.96 20.03 0.79
N VAL A 139 -4.16 19.74 1.31
CA VAL A 139 -5.02 20.74 1.96
C VAL A 139 -4.75 20.71 3.46
N PRO A 140 -4.23 21.79 4.07
CA PRO A 140 -3.82 21.79 5.47
C PRO A 140 -4.98 21.49 6.43
N MET A 141 -4.72 20.65 7.43
CA MET A 141 -5.70 20.30 8.47
C MET A 141 -6.18 21.53 9.25
N THR A 142 -5.29 22.51 9.45
CA THR A 142 -5.60 23.82 10.08
C THR A 142 -6.68 24.63 9.36
N LYS A 143 -6.96 24.33 8.08
CA LYS A 143 -7.96 25.03 7.27
C LYS A 143 -9.29 24.28 7.15
N ARG A 144 -9.41 23.08 7.73
CA ARG A 144 -10.61 22.24 7.62
C ARG A 144 -11.87 22.93 8.11
N ALA A 145 -11.83 23.59 9.27
CA ALA A 145 -13.00 24.27 9.83
C ALA A 145 -13.50 25.41 8.92
N ILE A 146 -12.57 26.20 8.38
CA ILE A 146 -12.88 27.28 7.43
C ILE A 146 -13.51 26.71 6.16
N LEU A 147 -12.95 25.62 5.63
CA LEU A 147 -13.46 24.98 4.42
C LEU A 147 -14.84 24.32 4.63
N ASN A 148 -15.09 23.70 5.79
CA ASN A 148 -16.41 23.16 6.12
C ASN A 148 -17.48 24.26 6.21
N LYS A 149 -17.13 25.43 6.75
CA LYS A 149 -18.03 26.59 6.77
C LYS A 149 -18.30 27.10 5.35
N ALA A 150 -17.24 27.24 4.54
CA ALA A 150 -17.36 27.66 3.15
C ALA A 150 -18.18 26.68 2.29
N GLU A 151 -18.12 25.38 2.58
CA GLU A 151 -18.94 24.35 1.93
C GLU A 151 -20.43 24.56 2.20
N LYS A 152 -20.81 24.84 3.46
CA LYS A 152 -22.20 25.17 3.84
C LYS A 152 -22.70 26.47 3.21
N GLU A 153 -21.81 27.43 2.97
CA GLU A 153 -22.11 28.74 2.38
C GLU A 153 -22.01 28.76 0.85
N GLY A 154 -21.74 27.63 0.19
CA GLY A 154 -21.59 27.55 -1.27
C GLY A 154 -20.33 28.21 -1.84
N ASN A 155 -19.34 28.55 -0.99
CA ASN A 155 -18.13 29.30 -1.34
C ASN A 155 -16.84 28.46 -1.31
N TYR A 156 -16.97 27.13 -1.24
CA TYR A 156 -15.84 26.21 -1.03
C TYR A 156 -14.67 26.44 -1.99
N GLU A 157 -14.92 26.42 -3.30
CA GLU A 157 -13.86 26.52 -4.33
C GLU A 157 -13.10 27.86 -4.27
N LYS A 158 -13.82 28.97 -4.02
CA LYS A 158 -13.22 30.30 -3.84
C LYS A 158 -12.27 30.32 -2.66
N ILE A 159 -12.71 29.81 -1.51
CA ILE A 159 -11.90 29.77 -0.28
C ILE A 159 -10.73 28.80 -0.40
N LEU A 160 -10.93 27.64 -1.03
CA LEU A 160 -9.86 26.69 -1.32
C LEU A 160 -8.80 27.32 -2.22
N LYS A 161 -9.20 28.04 -3.27
CA LYS A 161 -8.26 28.75 -4.15
C LYS A 161 -7.42 29.75 -3.37
N GLN A 162 -8.03 30.52 -2.46
CA GLN A 162 -7.29 31.46 -1.59
C GLN A 162 -6.29 30.74 -0.68
N ILE A 163 -6.68 29.61 -0.07
CA ILE A 163 -5.81 28.82 0.81
C ILE A 163 -4.60 28.24 0.06
N LEU A 164 -4.79 27.79 -1.18
CA LEU A 164 -3.72 27.15 -1.96
C LEU A 164 -2.83 28.15 -2.73
N SER A 165 -3.30 29.38 -2.92
CA SER A 165 -2.58 30.40 -3.71
C SER A 165 -1.17 30.68 -3.20
N PRO A 166 -0.91 30.87 -1.88
CA PRO A 166 0.44 31.12 -1.37
C PRO A 166 1.43 30.01 -1.73
N SER A 167 1.03 28.74 -1.57
CA SER A 167 1.94 27.60 -1.77
C SER A 167 2.16 27.26 -3.25
N ILE A 168 1.22 27.60 -4.13
CA ILE A 168 1.30 27.32 -5.57
C ILE A 168 1.99 28.47 -6.31
N LEU A 169 1.54 29.71 -6.11
CA LEU A 169 1.94 30.87 -6.90
C LEU A 169 3.22 31.54 -6.40
N TYR A 170 3.57 31.40 -5.11
CA TYR A 170 4.68 32.13 -4.50
C TYR A 170 5.72 31.18 -3.91
N ASN A 171 6.97 31.63 -3.89
CA ASN A 171 8.05 30.95 -3.19
C ASN A 171 8.08 31.34 -1.70
N ASP A 172 8.97 30.72 -0.94
CA ASP A 172 9.12 30.97 0.51
C ASP A 172 9.52 32.43 0.83
N LYS A 173 9.98 33.21 -0.17
CA LYS A 173 10.32 34.64 -0.05
C LYS A 173 9.18 35.56 -0.47
N GLY A 174 7.98 35.02 -0.70
CA GLY A 174 6.81 35.77 -1.16
C GLY A 174 6.88 36.26 -2.62
N LYS A 175 7.91 35.88 -3.39
CA LYS A 175 8.01 36.21 -4.82
C LYS A 175 7.24 35.20 -5.65
N ARG A 176 6.59 35.66 -6.73
CA ARG A 176 5.88 34.77 -7.66
C ARG A 176 6.86 33.74 -8.25
N LYS A 177 6.45 32.48 -8.30
CA LYS A 177 7.28 31.40 -8.88
C LYS A 177 7.45 31.64 -10.37
N ALA A 178 8.70 31.55 -10.83
CA ALA A 178 9.03 31.75 -12.23
C ALA A 178 8.22 30.82 -13.14
N GLY A 179 7.64 31.40 -14.18
CA GLY A 179 6.85 30.68 -15.17
C GLY A 179 5.46 30.21 -14.73
N VAL A 180 5.01 30.48 -13.49
CA VAL A 180 3.65 30.14 -13.02
C VAL A 180 2.73 31.35 -13.19
N ILE A 181 1.74 31.22 -14.07
CA ILE A 181 0.75 32.26 -14.38
C ILE A 181 -0.45 32.14 -13.44
N SER A 182 -1.11 31.01 -13.43
CA SER A 182 -2.32 30.82 -12.62
C SER A 182 -2.50 29.34 -12.29
N PHE A 183 -3.56 29.03 -11.55
CA PHE A 183 -3.98 27.66 -11.39
C PHE A 183 -5.51 27.57 -11.27
N ASP A 184 -6.01 26.41 -11.65
CA ASP A 184 -7.40 26.02 -11.60
C ASP A 184 -7.54 24.82 -10.68
N ILE A 185 -8.65 24.79 -9.93
CA ILE A 185 -8.98 23.63 -9.10
C ILE A 185 -9.75 22.67 -9.99
N ILE A 186 -9.19 21.48 -10.20
CA ILE A 186 -9.80 20.42 -11.01
C ILE A 186 -10.63 19.49 -10.12
N LYS A 187 -10.12 19.20 -8.93
CA LYS A 187 -10.87 18.48 -7.89
C LYS A 187 -10.48 19.01 -6.53
N GLY A 188 -11.39 19.73 -5.89
CA GLY A 188 -11.13 20.38 -4.61
C GLY A 188 -11.04 19.44 -3.41
N LYS A 189 -11.57 18.22 -3.50
CA LYS A 189 -11.56 17.23 -2.40
C LYS A 189 -11.25 15.83 -2.94
N VAL A 190 -10.03 15.39 -2.70
CA VAL A 190 -9.49 14.08 -3.04
C VAL A 190 -9.07 13.38 -1.75
N PRO A 191 -9.75 12.31 -1.33
CA PRO A 191 -9.43 11.61 -0.10
C PRO A 191 -8.12 10.83 -0.21
N TYR A 192 -7.60 10.43 0.95
CA TYR A 192 -6.53 9.44 1.03
C TYR A 192 -6.97 8.11 0.44
N ASN A 193 -6.01 7.33 -0.04
CA ASN A 193 -6.22 6.07 -0.75
C ASN A 193 -7.07 6.18 -2.02
N GLN A 194 -7.32 7.38 -2.56
CA GLN A 194 -7.97 7.52 -3.86
C GLN A 194 -7.16 6.77 -4.92
N VAL A 195 -7.81 5.83 -5.61
CA VAL A 195 -7.21 5.09 -6.71
C VAL A 195 -7.13 5.99 -7.93
N VAL A 196 -5.95 6.00 -8.55
CA VAL A 196 -5.63 6.79 -9.73
C VAL A 196 -5.00 5.86 -10.77
N GLN A 197 -5.42 6.03 -12.02
CA GLN A 197 -4.80 5.40 -13.17
C GLN A 197 -4.24 6.50 -14.09
N ASP A 198 -2.93 6.50 -14.28
CA ASP A 198 -2.21 7.45 -15.14
C ASP A 198 -1.35 6.65 -16.13
N GLY A 199 -1.82 6.57 -17.38
CA GLY A 199 -1.26 5.66 -18.38
C GLY A 199 -1.26 4.21 -17.91
N ASN A 200 -0.09 3.58 -17.89
CA ASN A 200 0.11 2.20 -17.41
C ASN A 200 0.30 2.09 -15.88
N LYS A 201 0.33 3.21 -15.15
CA LYS A 201 0.50 3.24 -13.68
C LYS A 201 -0.88 3.22 -13.02
N LYS A 202 -1.06 2.35 -12.02
CA LYS A 202 -2.25 2.31 -11.15
C LYS A 202 -1.77 2.40 -9.70
N PHE A 203 -2.22 3.42 -8.97
CA PHE A 203 -1.70 3.72 -7.64
C PHE A 203 -2.74 4.36 -6.73
N LEU A 204 -2.46 4.35 -5.43
CA LEU A 204 -3.22 5.05 -4.41
C LEU A 204 -2.51 6.34 -4.01
N LEU A 205 -3.27 7.41 -3.83
CA LEU A 205 -2.76 8.65 -3.24
C LEU A 205 -2.70 8.52 -1.71
N LYS A 206 -1.49 8.32 -1.15
CA LYS A 206 -1.27 8.30 0.31
C LYS A 206 -1.00 9.68 0.89
N SER A 207 -0.50 10.61 0.09
CA SER A 207 -0.43 12.03 0.40
C SER A 207 -0.17 12.80 -0.89
N ALA A 208 0.10 14.11 -0.80
CA ALA A 208 0.54 14.91 -1.95
C ALA A 208 1.96 14.55 -2.46
N ILE A 209 2.72 13.72 -1.72
CA ILE A 209 4.08 13.30 -2.07
C ILE A 209 4.29 11.79 -2.02
N TYR A 210 3.42 11.02 -1.35
CA TYR A 210 3.54 9.56 -1.23
C TYR A 210 2.46 8.84 -2.05
N LEU A 211 2.90 7.79 -2.73
CA LEU A 211 2.07 6.87 -3.50
C LEU A 211 2.16 5.46 -2.90
N CYS A 212 1.15 4.64 -3.15
CA CYS A 212 1.25 3.19 -3.03
C CYS A 212 0.90 2.53 -4.36
N ASN A 213 1.59 1.44 -4.67
CA ASN A 213 1.21 0.61 -5.81
C ASN A 213 -0.20 0.05 -5.62
N ALA A 214 -1.00 0.03 -6.68
CA ALA A 214 -2.36 -0.54 -6.67
C ALA A 214 -2.50 -1.67 -7.71
N LYS A 215 -1.38 -2.23 -8.16
CA LYS A 215 -1.32 -3.47 -8.94
C LYS A 215 -0.86 -4.60 -8.05
N GLN A 216 -1.48 -5.76 -8.18
CA GLN A 216 -1.08 -6.95 -7.44
C GLN A 216 0.09 -7.63 -8.17
N LEU A 217 1.05 -8.12 -7.39
CA LEU A 217 2.08 -9.03 -7.87
C LEU A 217 1.48 -10.43 -7.93
N VAL A 218 1.61 -11.09 -9.07
CA VAL A 218 1.20 -12.49 -9.26
C VAL A 218 2.43 -13.28 -9.65
N LEU A 219 2.72 -14.29 -8.85
CA LEU A 219 3.86 -15.21 -9.03
C LEU A 219 3.34 -16.60 -9.40
N SER A 220 4.23 -17.42 -9.97
CA SER A 220 4.00 -18.83 -10.26
C SER A 220 3.68 -19.65 -9.00
N GLU A 221 3.05 -20.81 -9.17
CA GLU A 221 2.82 -21.75 -8.06
C GLU A 221 4.16 -22.19 -7.45
N GLU A 222 5.18 -22.38 -8.29
CA GLU A 222 6.54 -22.71 -7.89
C GLU A 222 7.13 -21.63 -6.98
N ALA A 223 7.04 -20.36 -7.38
CA ALA A 223 7.53 -19.26 -6.56
C ALA A 223 6.75 -19.13 -5.24
N MET A 224 5.43 -19.29 -5.27
CA MET A 224 4.60 -19.24 -4.06
C MET A 224 4.95 -20.39 -3.08
N ARG A 225 5.23 -21.58 -3.59
CA ARG A 225 5.71 -22.72 -2.79
C ARG A 225 7.03 -22.39 -2.10
N VAL A 226 7.98 -21.82 -2.84
CA VAL A 226 9.32 -21.43 -2.34
C VAL A 226 9.20 -20.34 -1.27
N ILE A 227 8.43 -19.28 -1.52
CA ILE A 227 8.22 -18.16 -0.58
C ILE A 227 7.54 -18.61 0.71
N THR A 228 6.72 -19.67 0.67
CA THR A 228 6.07 -20.24 1.85
C THR A 228 6.93 -21.26 2.60
N GLY A 229 8.20 -21.43 2.20
CA GLY A 229 9.17 -22.29 2.89
C GLY A 229 9.05 -23.78 2.56
N HIS A 230 8.38 -24.14 1.46
CA HIS A 230 8.19 -25.54 1.04
C HIS A 230 9.19 -25.91 -0.05
N TRP A 231 10.45 -26.16 0.29
CA TRP A 231 11.52 -26.49 -0.65
C TRP A 231 11.39 -27.91 -1.20
N LEU A 232 11.87 -28.18 -2.43
CA LEU A 232 11.89 -29.55 -2.95
C LEU A 232 12.96 -30.39 -2.24
N ASP A 233 14.12 -29.80 -2.01
CA ASP A 233 15.28 -30.38 -1.31
C ASP A 233 16.25 -29.27 -0.86
N SER A 234 17.11 -29.54 0.12
CA SER A 234 18.11 -28.57 0.59
C SER A 234 19.06 -28.14 -0.53
N ASP A 235 19.44 -29.07 -1.40
CA ASP A 235 20.43 -28.83 -2.45
C ASP A 235 19.90 -27.94 -3.58
N LYS A 236 18.56 -27.83 -3.71
CA LYS A 236 17.90 -27.00 -4.73
C LYS A 236 17.47 -25.65 -4.19
N GLN A 237 17.51 -25.45 -2.88
CA GLN A 237 17.01 -24.25 -2.21
C GLN A 237 17.61 -22.97 -2.79
N ASP A 238 18.93 -22.96 -3.04
CA ASP A 238 19.62 -21.78 -3.55
C ASP A 238 19.12 -21.37 -4.95
N GLN A 239 19.00 -22.34 -5.86
CA GLN A 239 18.50 -22.11 -7.21
C GLN A 239 17.03 -21.69 -7.21
N GLU A 240 16.19 -22.33 -6.37
CA GLU A 240 14.78 -21.96 -6.24
C GLU A 240 14.60 -20.50 -5.79
N LEU A 241 15.45 -20.01 -4.89
CA LEU A 241 15.45 -18.61 -4.45
C LEU A 241 15.89 -17.65 -5.57
N LEU A 242 16.85 -18.05 -6.40
CA LEU A 242 17.28 -17.27 -7.56
C LEU A 242 16.17 -17.17 -8.60
N ASP A 243 15.49 -18.27 -8.89
CA ASP A 243 14.39 -18.31 -9.85
C ASP A 243 13.23 -17.39 -9.41
N VAL A 244 12.91 -17.38 -8.10
CA VAL A 244 11.91 -16.45 -7.54
C VAL A 244 12.34 -15.00 -7.70
N TYR A 245 13.61 -14.68 -7.43
CA TYR A 245 14.13 -13.33 -7.60
C TYR A 245 13.98 -12.87 -9.07
N ASP A 246 14.33 -13.74 -10.01
CA ASP A 246 14.26 -13.45 -11.44
C ASP A 246 12.82 -13.31 -11.94
N GLU A 247 11.90 -14.15 -11.45
CA GLU A 247 10.48 -13.98 -11.74
C GLU A 247 9.97 -12.62 -11.22
N ILE A 248 10.36 -12.22 -10.01
CA ILE A 248 9.99 -10.92 -9.45
C ILE A 248 10.50 -9.78 -10.35
N LEU A 249 11.75 -9.83 -10.82
CA LEU A 249 12.28 -8.83 -11.76
C LEU A 249 11.45 -8.77 -13.06
N GLU A 250 11.14 -9.93 -13.63
CA GLU A 250 10.31 -10.04 -14.84
C GLU A 250 8.92 -9.41 -14.64
N LYS A 251 8.28 -9.62 -13.48
CA LYS A 251 6.99 -9.00 -13.17
C LYS A 251 7.10 -7.49 -12.96
N ILE A 252 8.16 -7.02 -12.31
CA ILE A 252 8.38 -5.58 -12.10
C ILE A 252 8.55 -4.84 -13.43
N ASP A 253 9.33 -5.40 -14.33
CA ASP A 253 9.62 -4.82 -15.64
C ASP A 253 8.33 -4.70 -16.47
N ARG A 254 7.53 -5.77 -16.52
CA ARG A 254 6.30 -5.82 -17.33
C ARG A 254 5.14 -5.06 -16.71
N TYR A 255 4.92 -5.20 -15.40
CA TYR A 255 3.64 -4.86 -14.80
C TYR A 255 3.69 -3.72 -13.80
N LEU A 256 4.85 -3.38 -13.21
CA LEU A 256 4.95 -2.46 -12.08
C LEU A 256 5.77 -1.18 -12.39
N PRO A 257 5.33 -0.34 -13.35
CA PRO A 257 6.04 0.89 -13.77
C PRO A 257 6.11 1.98 -12.69
N LEU A 258 5.44 1.78 -11.54
CA LEU A 258 5.53 2.73 -10.43
C LEU A 258 6.89 2.64 -9.72
N PHE A 259 7.59 1.51 -9.82
CA PHE A 259 8.90 1.29 -9.20
C PHE A 259 10.07 1.92 -9.97
N ASP A 260 9.79 2.69 -11.03
CA ASP A 260 10.79 3.63 -11.57
C ASP A 260 11.00 4.83 -10.63
N ILE A 261 10.04 5.08 -9.72
CA ILE A 261 10.20 6.07 -8.66
C ILE A 261 11.41 5.68 -7.80
N ARG A 262 12.30 6.65 -7.57
CA ARG A 262 13.57 6.47 -6.84
C ARG A 262 14.48 5.40 -7.43
N ASP A 263 14.29 5.07 -8.70
CA ASP A 263 15.10 4.11 -9.45
C ASP A 263 15.05 2.68 -8.87
N PHE A 264 13.94 2.31 -8.20
CA PHE A 264 13.84 1.02 -7.50
C PHE A 264 13.97 -0.18 -8.43
N ARG A 265 13.37 -0.14 -9.63
CA ARG A 265 13.51 -1.18 -10.65
C ARG A 265 14.97 -1.46 -10.98
N ASN A 266 15.70 -0.43 -11.40
CA ASN A 266 17.12 -0.54 -11.75
C ASN A 266 17.98 -0.98 -10.55
N LYS A 267 17.66 -0.50 -9.34
CA LYS A 267 18.36 -0.90 -8.12
C LYS A 267 18.17 -2.38 -7.79
N LEU A 268 17.00 -2.95 -8.03
CA LEU A 268 16.81 -4.40 -7.89
C LEU A 268 17.62 -5.17 -8.93
N HIS A 269 17.59 -4.76 -10.20
CA HIS A 269 18.44 -5.37 -11.24
C HIS A 269 19.92 -5.37 -10.86
N LYS A 270 20.46 -4.23 -10.41
CA LYS A 270 21.85 -4.13 -9.92
C LYS A 270 22.08 -4.91 -8.62
N GLY A 271 21.07 -5.02 -7.77
CA GLY A 271 21.11 -5.76 -6.52
C GLY A 271 21.23 -7.27 -6.71
N ARG A 272 20.86 -7.79 -7.89
CA ARG A 272 20.94 -9.21 -8.24
C ARG A 272 22.36 -9.79 -8.07
N GLU A 273 23.39 -9.05 -8.47
CA GLU A 273 24.79 -9.51 -8.32
C GLU A 273 25.20 -9.69 -6.86
N LYS A 274 24.64 -8.89 -5.95
CA LYS A 274 24.86 -9.01 -4.51
C LYS A 274 24.01 -10.13 -3.93
N PHE A 275 22.77 -10.26 -4.40
CA PHE A 275 21.85 -11.33 -4.01
C PHE A 275 22.45 -12.72 -4.28
N LEU A 276 23.11 -12.91 -5.44
CA LEU A 276 23.80 -14.17 -5.78
C LEU A 276 24.82 -14.62 -4.72
N LYS A 277 25.47 -13.67 -4.05
CA LYS A 277 26.55 -13.90 -3.07
C LYS A 277 26.03 -14.16 -1.65
N LEU A 278 24.74 -13.98 -1.41
CA LEU A 278 24.12 -14.26 -0.12
C LEU A 278 23.98 -15.76 0.10
N ASN A 279 23.97 -16.19 1.36
CA ASN A 279 23.55 -17.54 1.73
C ASN A 279 22.02 -17.70 1.55
N ALA A 280 21.53 -18.94 1.57
CA ALA A 280 20.11 -19.24 1.34
C ALA A 280 19.16 -18.53 2.35
N GLU A 281 19.55 -18.40 3.61
CA GLU A 281 18.73 -17.75 4.63
C GLU A 281 18.57 -16.25 4.34
N ASP A 282 19.66 -15.57 3.99
CA ASP A 282 19.66 -14.14 3.68
C ASP A 282 19.02 -13.85 2.32
N LYS A 283 19.14 -14.76 1.35
CA LYS A 283 18.35 -14.72 0.10
C LYS A 283 16.85 -14.78 0.41
N PHE A 284 16.41 -15.72 1.24
CA PHE A 284 15.01 -15.84 1.64
C PHE A 284 14.51 -14.56 2.35
N LYS A 285 15.26 -14.05 3.33
CA LYS A 285 14.96 -12.78 4.01
C LYS A 285 14.84 -11.63 3.02
N ALA A 286 15.77 -11.51 2.07
CA ALA A 286 15.74 -10.47 1.06
C ALA A 286 14.50 -10.57 0.16
N ILE A 287 14.10 -11.78 -0.27
CA ILE A 287 12.85 -11.99 -1.02
C ILE A 287 11.64 -11.51 -0.19
N ILE A 288 11.53 -11.89 1.08
CA ILE A 288 10.43 -11.43 1.94
C ILE A 288 10.41 -9.89 2.05
N GLN A 289 11.57 -9.25 2.18
CA GLN A 289 11.66 -7.78 2.21
C GLN A 289 11.29 -7.13 0.87
N ILE A 290 11.65 -7.74 -0.26
CA ILE A 290 11.20 -7.31 -1.58
C ILE A 290 9.67 -7.39 -1.67
N LEU A 291 9.08 -8.53 -1.30
CA LEU A 291 7.63 -8.73 -1.32
C LEU A 291 6.89 -7.72 -0.44
N LYS A 292 7.42 -7.40 0.75
CA LYS A 292 6.89 -6.32 1.61
C LYS A 292 6.84 -4.99 0.90
N GLY A 293 7.91 -4.58 0.20
CA GLY A 293 7.93 -3.31 -0.52
C GLY A 293 7.17 -3.31 -1.85
N LEU A 294 6.94 -4.48 -2.46
CA LEU A 294 6.09 -4.64 -3.64
C LEU A 294 4.60 -4.68 -3.29
N HIS A 295 4.28 -4.93 -2.02
CA HIS A 295 2.92 -5.04 -1.53
C HIS A 295 2.13 -3.78 -1.87
N ASP A 296 0.82 -3.93 -2.04
CA ASP A 296 -0.06 -2.84 -2.43
C ASP A 296 -0.36 -1.87 -1.26
N ASN A 297 0.44 -1.85 -0.19
CA ASN A 297 0.24 -1.02 1.00
C ASN A 297 1.39 0.01 1.18
N SER A 298 1.51 0.59 2.39
CA SER A 298 2.56 1.56 2.72
C SER A 298 3.81 0.93 3.35
N ASP A 299 3.87 -0.39 3.43
CA ASP A 299 5.01 -1.07 4.02
C ASP A 299 6.22 -0.96 3.09
N THR A 300 7.39 -1.10 3.71
CA THR A 300 8.66 -0.99 3.00
C THR A 300 9.58 -2.13 3.41
N GLY A 301 10.41 -2.57 2.47
CA GLY A 301 11.46 -3.56 2.70
C GLY A 301 12.81 -2.94 3.04
N GLU A 302 13.55 -3.57 3.95
CA GLU A 302 14.96 -3.25 4.18
C GLU A 302 15.84 -4.16 3.32
N LEU A 303 16.63 -3.57 2.41
CA LEU A 303 17.38 -4.29 1.37
C LEU A 303 18.84 -3.80 1.25
N LYS A 304 19.43 -3.43 2.40
CA LYS A 304 20.82 -2.93 2.45
C LYS A 304 21.83 -3.96 1.94
N ASP A 305 21.58 -5.24 2.20
CA ASP A 305 22.48 -6.35 1.84
C ASP A 305 22.61 -6.52 0.32
N ILE A 306 21.58 -6.14 -0.43
CA ILE A 306 21.60 -6.09 -1.90
C ILE A 306 21.87 -4.68 -2.44
N GLY A 307 22.34 -3.76 -1.60
CA GLY A 307 22.78 -2.41 -2.00
C GLY A 307 21.69 -1.36 -2.09
N ILE A 308 20.48 -1.62 -1.58
CA ILE A 308 19.37 -0.66 -1.58
C ILE A 308 19.29 -0.01 -0.19
N THR A 309 19.82 1.21 -0.07
CA THR A 309 19.94 1.91 1.21
C THR A 309 18.68 2.62 1.66
N VAL A 310 17.78 2.91 0.73
CA VAL A 310 16.50 3.58 1.01
C VAL A 310 15.41 2.52 1.15
N PRO A 311 14.43 2.69 2.06
CA PRO A 311 13.38 1.68 2.25
C PRO A 311 12.68 1.36 0.92
N PHE A 312 12.77 0.10 0.50
CA PHE A 312 12.24 -0.37 -0.76
C PHE A 312 10.72 -0.36 -0.73
N GLY A 313 10.08 0.19 -1.77
CA GLY A 313 8.63 0.45 -1.77
C GLY A 313 8.23 1.83 -1.22
N GLN A 314 9.18 2.64 -0.72
CA GLN A 314 8.90 4.03 -0.34
C GLN A 314 8.77 4.93 -1.58
N LEU A 315 7.60 4.88 -2.22
CA LEU A 315 7.27 5.58 -3.46
C LEU A 315 6.94 7.06 -3.20
N GLN A 316 7.98 7.84 -2.94
CA GLN A 316 7.89 9.27 -2.61
C GLN A 316 8.41 10.16 -3.74
N ASN A 317 7.69 11.25 -4.03
CA ASN A 317 8.17 12.36 -4.84
C ASN A 317 8.15 13.66 -4.03
N ASN A 318 9.33 14.08 -3.56
CA ASN A 318 9.50 15.27 -2.71
C ASN A 318 9.05 16.57 -3.40
N SER A 319 9.10 16.62 -4.73
CA SER A 319 8.64 17.75 -5.52
C SER A 319 7.11 17.80 -5.67
N GLY A 320 6.40 16.79 -5.16
CA GLY A 320 4.95 16.60 -5.29
C GLY A 320 4.58 15.69 -6.46
N ILE A 321 3.40 15.07 -6.36
CA ILE A 321 2.88 14.17 -7.38
C ILE A 321 2.30 14.98 -8.54
N THR A 322 2.79 14.69 -9.74
CA THR A 322 2.30 15.26 -11.01
C THR A 322 1.49 14.21 -11.75
N LEU A 323 0.44 14.66 -12.45
CA LEU A 323 -0.49 13.80 -13.17
C LEU A 323 -0.52 14.20 -14.65
N SER A 324 -0.75 13.24 -15.54
CA SER A 324 -1.05 13.55 -16.95
C SER A 324 -2.49 14.08 -17.12
N SER A 325 -2.78 14.77 -18.21
CA SER A 325 -4.15 15.17 -18.59
C SER A 325 -5.10 13.99 -18.80
N ASP A 326 -4.55 12.80 -19.07
CA ASP A 326 -5.31 11.57 -19.30
C ASP A 326 -5.53 10.75 -18.03
N THR A 327 -5.10 11.28 -16.88
CA THR A 327 -5.29 10.62 -15.59
C THR A 327 -6.77 10.39 -15.31
N ILE A 328 -7.08 9.21 -14.79
CA ILE A 328 -8.41 8.75 -14.41
C ILE A 328 -8.46 8.55 -12.89
N LEU A 329 -9.44 9.17 -12.24
CA LEU A 329 -9.84 8.84 -10.88
C LEU A 329 -10.78 7.63 -10.92
N VAL A 330 -10.43 6.58 -10.17
CA VAL A 330 -11.22 5.35 -10.08
C VAL A 330 -11.91 5.32 -8.73
N TYR A 331 -13.23 5.47 -8.72
CA TYR A 331 -14.07 5.39 -7.53
C TYR A 331 -14.62 3.98 -7.40
N GLN A 332 -14.24 3.28 -6.35
CA GLN A 332 -14.63 1.89 -6.13
C GLN A 332 -15.66 1.80 -5.00
N SER A 333 -16.64 0.91 -5.17
CA SER A 333 -17.51 0.46 -4.07
C SER A 333 -16.71 -0.30 -2.99
N PRO A 334 -17.26 -0.50 -1.77
CA PRO A 334 -16.57 -1.23 -0.71
C PRO A 334 -16.07 -2.63 -1.11
N THR A 335 -16.75 -3.33 -2.02
CA THR A 335 -16.34 -4.65 -2.52
C THR A 335 -15.46 -4.58 -3.78
N GLY A 336 -15.29 -3.40 -4.36
CA GLY A 336 -14.61 -3.23 -5.66
C GLY A 336 -15.40 -3.73 -6.87
N LEU A 337 -16.61 -4.28 -6.68
CA LEU A 337 -17.45 -4.81 -7.79
C LEU A 337 -17.96 -3.72 -8.72
N PHE A 338 -18.31 -2.57 -8.16
CA PHE A 338 -18.72 -1.39 -8.93
C PHE A 338 -17.61 -0.36 -8.95
N GLU A 339 -17.33 0.17 -10.13
CA GLU A 339 -16.36 1.25 -10.34
C GLU A 339 -16.98 2.38 -11.17
N LYS A 340 -16.71 3.63 -10.80
CA LYS A 340 -16.89 4.81 -11.64
C LYS A 340 -15.52 5.37 -12.00
N ARG A 341 -15.29 5.62 -13.28
CA ARG A 341 -14.01 6.16 -13.80
C ARG A 341 -14.25 7.56 -14.33
N VAL A 342 -13.46 8.52 -13.87
CA VAL A 342 -13.59 9.93 -14.26
C VAL A 342 -12.24 10.48 -14.68
N LYS A 343 -12.14 10.96 -15.92
CA LYS A 343 -10.93 11.57 -16.45
C LYS A 343 -10.78 12.97 -15.87
N ILE A 344 -9.59 13.34 -15.38
CA ILE A 344 -9.39 14.64 -14.72
C ILE A 344 -9.55 15.83 -15.67
N SER A 345 -9.34 15.65 -16.96
CA SER A 345 -9.58 16.70 -17.97
C SER A 345 -11.05 16.94 -18.29
N SER A 346 -11.95 16.06 -17.82
CA SER A 346 -13.41 16.22 -17.95
C SER A 346 -14.07 16.81 -16.71
N LEU A 347 -13.28 17.16 -15.68
CA LEU A 347 -13.74 17.71 -14.41
C LEU A 347 -13.69 19.22 -14.37
#